data_AF-A0A502ENM6-F1
#
_entry.id   AF-A0A502ENM6-F1
#
_cell.length_a   1.000
_cell.length_b   1.000
_cell.length_c   1.000
_cell.angle_alpha   90.00
_cell.angle_beta   90.00
_cell.angle_gamma   90.00
#
_symmetry.space_group_name_H-M   'P 1'
#
loop_
_entity.id
_entity.type
_entity.pdbx_description
1 polymer ?
#
loop_
_entity_poly.entity_id
_entity_poly.type
_entity_poly.pdbx_seq_one_letter_code
_entity_poly.pdbx_strand_id
1 'polypeptide(L)'
;MIKEDVRVERKPNWTMVIFFFVLVGLLMYSIYNNDKQDNYLKSFKGEAIGLMTRVKDHDEYGYTLQYYFYLDKKIRSVITVKEYDSDVLNKFYKVKYDLNNPEEHYIVLEEELEPDSISLVKAGFTKTKYYIYDDGVSCKYIEKSKWK
;
A
#
# COMPACT_ATOMS: atom_id res chain seq x y z
N MET A 1 -23.47 -3.48 -78.78
CA MET A 1 -23.79 -2.80 -77.50
C MET A 1 -23.15 -3.63 -76.40
N ILE A 2 -21.92 -3.31 -76.01
CA ILE A 2 -21.16 -4.06 -75.00
C ILE A 2 -21.19 -3.20 -73.73
N LYS A 3 -21.80 -3.71 -72.66
CA LYS A 3 -21.74 -3.09 -71.33
C LYS A 3 -20.38 -3.44 -70.74
N GLU A 4 -19.54 -2.43 -70.55
CA GLU A 4 -18.31 -2.59 -69.76
C GLU A 4 -18.71 -2.67 -68.28
N ASP A 5 -18.49 -3.84 -67.67
CA ASP A 5 -18.57 -4.02 -66.23
C ASP A 5 -17.38 -3.29 -65.57
N VAL A 6 -17.66 -2.11 -65.01
CA VAL A 6 -16.71 -1.37 -64.18
C VAL A 6 -16.56 -2.11 -62.86
N ARG A 7 -15.56 -2.99 -62.77
CA ARG A 7 -15.13 -3.59 -61.51
C ARG A 7 -14.47 -2.53 -60.64
N VAL A 8 -15.22 -2.00 -59.67
CA VAL A 8 -14.68 -1.15 -58.61
C VAL A 8 -13.89 -2.04 -57.64
N GLU A 9 -12.58 -2.12 -57.80
CA GLU A 9 -11.69 -2.76 -56.83
C GLU A 9 -11.62 -1.91 -55.55
N ARG A 10 -12.44 -2.26 -54.55
CA ARG A 10 -12.30 -1.72 -53.19
C ARG A 10 -11.02 -2.28 -52.59
N LYS A 11 -9.93 -1.50 -52.62
CA LYS A 11 -8.72 -1.81 -51.86
C LYS A 11 -9.07 -1.87 -50.37
N PRO A 12 -8.83 -2.98 -49.67
CA PRO A 12 -9.08 -3.06 -48.24
C PRO A 12 -8.25 -1.99 -47.52
N ASN A 13 -8.92 -1.22 -46.68
CA ASN A 13 -8.30 -0.12 -45.94
C ASN A 13 -7.54 -0.72 -44.74
N TRP A 14 -6.39 -1.35 -45.03
CA TRP A 14 -5.57 -2.08 -44.07
C TRP A 14 -5.21 -1.26 -42.83
N THR A 15 -5.08 0.06 -42.98
CA THR A 15 -4.90 1.01 -41.87
C THR A 15 -6.06 0.97 -40.89
N MET A 16 -7.30 0.88 -41.37
CA MET A 16 -8.49 0.78 -40.53
C MET A 16 -8.57 -0.58 -39.81
N VAL A 17 -8.12 -1.65 -40.48
CA VAL A 17 -8.04 -2.99 -39.91
C VAL A 17 -6.98 -3.04 -38.80
N ILE A 18 -5.79 -2.50 -39.04
CA ILE A 18 -4.72 -2.41 -38.02
C ILE A 18 -5.19 -1.59 -36.82
N PHE A 19 -5.83 -0.44 -37.06
CA PHE A 19 -6.38 0.39 -35.98
C PHE A 19 -7.40 -0.36 -35.13
N PHE A 20 -8.28 -1.14 -35.76
CA PHE A 20 -9.25 -1.97 -35.06
C PHE A 20 -8.58 -3.01 -34.14
N PHE A 21 -7.55 -3.71 -34.61
CA PHE A 21 -6.82 -4.67 -33.79
C PHE A 21 -6.07 -4.02 -32.62
N VAL A 22 -5.48 -2.83 -32.83
CA VAL A 22 -4.85 -2.06 -31.74
C VAL A 22 -5.88 -1.66 -30.70
N LEU A 23 -7.06 -1.18 -31.13
CA LEU A 23 -8.14 -0.78 -30.22
C LEU A 23 -8.65 -1.97 -29.39
N VAL A 24 -8.89 -3.11 -30.03
CA VAL A 24 -9.31 -4.34 -29.35
C VAL A 24 -8.24 -4.84 -28.37
N GLY A 25 -6.96 -4.77 -28.77
CA GLY A 25 -5.83 -5.10 -27.90
C GLY A 25 -5.77 -4.22 -26.64
N LEU A 26 -5.98 -2.91 -26.80
CA LEU A 26 -6.03 -1.97 -25.67
C LEU A 26 -7.23 -2.24 -24.74
N LEU A 27 -8.40 -2.56 -25.29
CA LEU A 27 -9.58 -2.91 -24.50
C LEU A 27 -9.37 -4.19 -23.69
N MET A 28 -8.83 -5.24 -24.32
CA MET A 28 -8.51 -6.50 -23.63
C MET A 28 -7.47 -6.29 -22.53
N TYR A 29 -6.42 -5.50 -22.80
CA TYR A 29 -5.41 -5.14 -21.81
C TYR A 29 -6.00 -4.37 -20.63
N SER A 30 -6.90 -3.42 -20.89
CA SER A 30 -7.59 -2.65 -19.85
C SER A 30 -8.48 -3.53 -18.97
N ILE A 31 -9.27 -4.43 -19.57
CA ILE A 31 -10.13 -5.37 -18.83
C ILE A 31 -9.28 -6.29 -17.96
N TYR A 32 -8.19 -6.86 -18.50
CA TYR A 32 -7.30 -7.74 -17.74
C TYR A 32 -6.66 -7.04 -16.54
N ASN A 33 -6.16 -5.81 -16.74
CA ASN A 33 -5.57 -5.05 -15.64
C ASN A 33 -6.62 -4.63 -14.59
N ASN A 34 -7.82 -4.24 -15.02
CA ASN A 34 -8.89 -3.90 -14.10
C ASN A 34 -9.33 -5.10 -13.26
N ASP A 35 -9.47 -6.29 -13.88
CA ASP A 35 -9.81 -7.52 -13.16
C ASP A 35 -8.70 -7.93 -12.19
N LYS A 36 -7.42 -7.81 -12.60
CA LYS A 36 -6.29 -8.05 -11.70
C LYS A 36 -6.27 -7.08 -10.52
N GLN A 37 -6.55 -5.80 -10.76
CA GLN A 37 -6.61 -4.79 -9.72
C GLN A 37 -7.80 -5.00 -8.77
N ASP A 38 -8.96 -5.36 -9.30
CA ASP A 38 -10.16 -5.64 -8.52
C ASP A 38 -9.97 -6.91 -7.67
N ASN A 39 -9.38 -7.97 -8.22
CA ASN A 39 -9.03 -9.18 -7.47
C ASN A 39 -7.97 -8.90 -6.39
N TYR A 40 -7.00 -8.04 -6.67
CA TYR A 40 -6.04 -7.57 -5.67
C TYR A 40 -6.73 -6.80 -4.53
N LEU A 41 -7.62 -5.86 -4.85
CA LEU A 41 -8.37 -5.11 -3.84
C LEU A 41 -9.30 -6.01 -3.01
N LYS A 42 -9.92 -7.02 -3.63
CA LYS A 42 -10.79 -8.00 -2.98
C LYS A 42 -10.07 -8.98 -2.07
N SER A 43 -8.75 -9.16 -2.22
CA SER A 43 -7.99 -10.08 -1.37
C SER A 43 -7.73 -9.51 0.03
N PHE A 44 -7.77 -8.18 0.19
CA PHE A 44 -7.65 -7.46 1.47
C PHE A 44 -8.88 -7.64 2.37
N LYS A 45 -8.95 -8.78 3.06
CA LYS A 45 -10.04 -9.10 4.00
C LYS A 45 -9.60 -9.05 5.46
N GLY A 46 -8.31 -9.20 5.72
CA GLY A 46 -7.75 -9.13 7.07
C GLY A 46 -7.63 -7.69 7.53
N GLU A 47 -7.86 -7.44 8.82
CA GLU A 47 -7.65 -6.14 9.45
C GLU A 47 -6.71 -6.29 10.64
N ALA A 48 -5.80 -5.34 10.80
CA ALA A 48 -4.85 -5.28 11.91
C ALA A 48 -4.56 -3.83 12.30
N ILE A 49 -3.93 -3.66 13.46
CA ILE A 49 -3.39 -2.38 13.90
C ILE A 49 -1.91 -2.36 13.55
N GLY A 50 -1.50 -1.39 12.74
CA GLY A 50 -0.10 -1.12 12.41
C GLY A 50 0.45 0.03 13.23
N LEU A 51 1.67 -0.10 13.73
CA LEU A 51 2.42 0.97 14.40
C LEU A 51 3.48 1.51 13.45
N MET A 52 3.44 2.82 13.21
CA MET A 52 4.50 3.50 12.48
C MET A 52 5.73 3.68 13.38
N THR A 53 6.91 3.29 12.90
CA THR A 53 8.11 3.27 13.76
C THR A 53 9.33 3.97 13.19
N ARG A 54 9.41 4.12 11.86
CA ARG A 54 10.60 4.66 11.22
C ARG A 54 10.24 5.36 9.92
N VAL A 55 11.00 6.41 9.66
CA VAL A 55 11.07 7.12 8.40
C VAL A 55 12.49 6.95 7.87
N LYS A 56 12.61 6.74 6.56
CA LYS A 56 13.87 6.87 5.85
C LYS A 56 13.68 7.90 4.75
N ASP A 57 14.52 8.92 4.77
CA ASP A 57 14.58 9.91 3.71
C ASP A 57 15.34 9.32 2.51
N HIS A 58 14.81 9.59 1.31
CA HIS A 58 15.39 9.23 0.03
C HIS A 58 15.48 10.46 -0.87
N ASP A 59 15.91 11.62 -0.35
CA ASP A 59 16.25 12.83 -1.09
C ASP A 59 15.24 13.15 -2.23
N GLU A 60 15.57 12.79 -3.48
CA GLU A 60 14.75 13.05 -4.68
C GLU A 60 13.51 12.15 -4.82
N TYR A 61 13.44 11.03 -4.10
CA TYR A 61 12.40 9.99 -4.22
C TYR A 61 11.37 10.03 -3.07
N GLY A 62 11.50 11.00 -2.16
CA GLY A 62 10.61 11.18 -1.00
C GLY A 62 11.02 10.33 0.20
N TYR A 63 10.05 9.80 0.94
CA TYR A 63 10.26 9.11 2.20
C TYR A 63 9.72 7.68 2.15
N THR A 64 10.46 6.77 2.77
CA THR A 64 10.00 5.41 3.06
C THR A 64 9.54 5.32 4.51
N LEU A 65 8.25 5.08 4.69
CA LEU A 65 7.62 4.94 6.01
C LEU A 65 7.52 3.46 6.35
N GLN A 66 7.88 3.12 7.57
CA GLN A 66 7.95 1.73 8.03
C GLN A 66 7.00 1.48 9.19
N TYR A 67 6.08 0.55 8.94
CA TYR A 67 5.05 0.10 9.86
C TYR A 67 5.34 -1.33 10.31
N TYR A 68 4.81 -1.70 11.48
CA TYR A 68 4.73 -3.09 11.89
C TYR A 68 3.35 -3.41 12.44
N PHE A 69 2.87 -4.60 12.12
CA PHE A 69 1.66 -5.17 12.70
C PHE A 69 1.94 -6.64 13.01
N TYR A 70 1.08 -7.27 13.81
CA TYR A 70 1.25 -8.66 14.21
C TYR A 70 0.12 -9.54 13.68
N LEU A 71 0.48 -10.69 13.10
CA LEU A 71 -0.40 -11.79 12.71
C LEU A 71 0.30 -13.09 13.10
N ASP A 72 0.17 -13.50 14.36
CA ASP A 72 0.96 -14.55 15.05
C ASP A 72 2.48 -14.30 15.09
N LYS A 73 3.02 -13.60 14.09
CA LYS A 73 4.38 -13.11 13.94
C LYS A 73 4.36 -11.62 13.62
N LYS A 74 5.49 -10.96 13.84
CA LYS A 74 5.69 -9.55 13.48
C LYS A 74 5.87 -9.42 11.96
N ILE A 75 5.02 -8.64 11.31
CA ILE A 75 5.12 -8.34 9.89
C ILE A 75 5.62 -6.91 9.72
N ARG A 76 6.57 -6.74 8.79
CA ARG A 76 7.12 -5.44 8.41
C ARG A 76 6.42 -4.94 7.17
N SER A 77 5.79 -3.77 7.31
CA SER A 77 5.15 -3.05 6.22
C SER A 77 5.94 -1.79 5.89
N VAL A 78 6.02 -1.47 4.60
CA VAL A 78 6.80 -0.37 4.05
C VAL A 78 5.97 0.31 2.96
N ILE A 79 5.82 1.63 3.04
CA ILE A 79 5.19 2.44 2.01
C ILE A 79 6.13 3.59 1.64
N THR A 80 6.08 4.01 0.38
CA THR A 80 6.83 5.16 -0.11
C THR A 80 5.87 6.31 -0.35
N VAL A 81 6.17 7.47 0.22
CA VAL A 81 5.40 8.71 0.10
C VAL A 81 6.30 9.83 -0.39
N LYS A 82 5.77 10.81 -1.11
CA LYS A 82 6.57 11.97 -1.56
C LYS A 82 6.87 12.93 -0.41
N GLU A 83 5.88 13.15 0.43
CA GLU A 83 5.93 14.04 1.57
C GLU A 83 5.46 13.29 2.81
N TYR A 84 6.01 13.67 3.95
CA TYR A 84 5.79 13.01 5.22
C TYR A 84 5.65 14.06 6.32
N ASP A 85 4.59 13.94 7.12
CA ASP A 85 4.44 14.74 8.34
C ASP A 85 5.16 14.05 9.51
N SER A 86 6.06 14.76 10.18
CA SER A 86 6.74 14.27 11.37
C SER A 86 5.80 13.75 12.46
N ASP A 87 4.58 14.27 12.54
CA ASP A 87 3.61 13.91 13.56
C ASP A 87 3.07 12.49 13.41
N VAL A 88 3.20 11.84 12.24
CA VAL A 88 2.70 10.46 12.05
C VAL A 88 3.57 9.37 12.72
N LEU A 89 4.74 9.72 13.27
CA LEU A 89 5.64 8.78 13.94
C LEU A 89 5.08 8.27 15.27
N ASN A 90 5.21 6.97 15.54
CA ASN A 90 4.71 6.28 16.75
C ASN A 90 3.18 6.30 16.91
N LYS A 91 2.45 6.59 15.84
CA LYS A 91 0.99 6.49 15.80
C LYS A 91 0.53 5.16 15.23
N PHE A 92 -0.72 4.83 15.54
CA PHE A 92 -1.35 3.60 15.08
C PHE A 92 -2.23 3.87 13.88
N TYR A 93 -2.28 2.90 12.97
CA TYR A 93 -3.02 2.99 11.72
C TYR A 93 -3.73 1.68 11.46
N LYS A 94 -4.84 1.75 10.73
CA LYS A 94 -5.52 0.54 10.27
C LYS A 94 -4.73 -0.07 9.12
N VAL A 95 -4.42 -1.34 9.22
CA VAL A 95 -3.78 -2.11 8.14
C VAL A 95 -4.78 -3.13 7.62
N LYS A 96 -4.96 -3.16 6.31
CA LYS A 96 -5.67 -4.24 5.63
C LYS A 96 -4.66 -5.14 4.93
N TYR A 97 -4.86 -6.45 4.99
CA TYR A 97 -3.93 -7.43 4.42
C TYR A 97 -4.65 -8.57 3.72
N ASP A 98 -3.94 -9.19 2.77
CA ASP A 98 -4.38 -10.41 2.09
C ASP A 98 -4.27 -11.61 3.03
N LEU A 99 -5.37 -12.36 3.21
CA LEU A 99 -5.37 -13.54 4.09
C LEU A 99 -4.41 -14.65 3.60
N ASN A 100 -4.16 -14.72 2.30
CA ASN A 100 -3.30 -15.76 1.71
C ASN A 100 -1.82 -15.38 1.75
N ASN A 101 -1.51 -14.08 1.66
CA ASN A 101 -0.13 -13.58 1.64
C ASN A 101 0.01 -12.23 2.36
N PRO A 102 -0.13 -12.22 3.70
CA PRO A 102 -0.18 -10.99 4.49
C PRO A 102 1.16 -10.23 4.56
N GLU A 103 2.28 -10.89 4.25
CA GLU A 103 3.61 -10.28 4.31
C GLU A 103 3.91 -9.43 3.07
N GLU A 104 3.43 -9.85 1.90
CA GLU A 104 3.68 -9.16 0.64
C GLU A 104 2.53 -8.24 0.25
N HIS A 105 1.29 -8.57 0.65
CA HIS A 105 0.10 -7.82 0.27
C HIS A 105 -0.58 -7.21 1.49
N TYR A 106 -0.29 -5.94 1.75
CA TYR A 106 -1.01 -5.10 2.71
C TYR A 106 -1.22 -3.68 2.17
N ILE A 107 -2.17 -2.98 2.77
CA ILE A 107 -2.40 -1.54 2.60
C ILE A 107 -2.50 -0.93 3.99
N VAL A 108 -1.73 0.13 4.24
CA VAL A 108 -1.88 0.97 5.42
C VAL A 108 -2.87 2.07 5.06
N LEU A 109 -3.94 2.19 5.83
CA LEU A 109 -4.90 3.27 5.66
C LEU A 109 -4.36 4.55 6.30
N GLU A 110 -4.64 5.69 5.69
CA GLU A 110 -4.16 7.01 6.13
C GLU A 110 -4.78 7.47 7.45
N GLU A 111 -5.89 6.86 7.86
CA GLU A 111 -6.60 7.21 9.09
C GLU A 111 -5.84 6.72 10.35
N GLU A 112 -5.44 7.68 11.18
CA GLU A 112 -4.86 7.43 12.50
C GLU A 112 -5.90 6.77 13.43
N LEU A 113 -5.43 5.80 14.20
CA LEU A 113 -6.20 5.13 15.24
C LEU A 113 -5.69 5.54 16.62
N GLU A 114 -6.63 5.71 17.57
CA GLU A 114 -6.34 5.83 19.00
C GLU A 114 -6.83 4.58 19.77
N PRO A 115 -6.23 3.40 19.55
CA PRO A 115 -6.69 2.17 20.17
C PRO A 115 -6.39 2.18 21.68
N ASP A 116 -7.33 1.65 22.47
CA ASP A 116 -7.10 1.44 23.89
C ASP A 116 -6.00 0.37 24.14
N SER A 117 -5.50 0.31 25.37
CA SER A 117 -4.40 -0.60 25.73
C SER A 117 -4.78 -2.09 25.60
N ILE A 118 -6.05 -2.46 25.78
CA ILE A 118 -6.53 -3.83 25.65
C ILE A 118 -6.55 -4.22 24.17
N SER A 119 -7.03 -3.33 23.31
CA SER A 119 -7.04 -3.48 21.86
C SER A 119 -5.62 -3.65 21.31
N LEU A 120 -4.66 -2.87 21.81
CA LEU A 120 -3.24 -3.02 21.45
C LEU A 120 -2.65 -4.37 21.87
N VAL A 121 -2.91 -4.82 23.10
CA VAL A 121 -2.45 -6.14 23.58
C VAL A 121 -3.07 -7.27 22.77
N LYS A 122 -4.37 -7.19 22.45
CA LYS A 122 -5.04 -8.16 21.57
C LYS A 122 -4.45 -8.18 20.16
N ALA A 123 -4.02 -7.01 19.66
CA ALA A 123 -3.33 -6.89 18.39
C ALA A 123 -1.84 -7.31 18.45
N GLY A 124 -1.38 -7.89 19.57
CA GLY A 124 -0.03 -8.43 19.72
C GLY A 124 1.03 -7.44 20.18
N PHE A 125 0.66 -6.18 20.46
CA PHE A 125 1.61 -5.18 20.96
C PHE A 125 1.92 -5.37 22.43
N THR A 126 3.15 -5.04 22.79
CA THR A 126 3.63 -5.07 24.17
C THR A 126 4.13 -3.71 24.60
N LYS A 127 3.87 -3.36 25.86
CA LYS A 127 4.37 -2.11 26.43
C LYS A 127 5.72 -2.36 27.07
N THR A 128 6.77 -1.75 26.51
CA THR A 128 8.15 -1.88 26.99
C THR A 128 8.55 -0.63 27.76
N LYS A 129 9.19 -0.82 28.92
CA LYS A 129 9.80 0.24 29.70
C LYS A 129 11.19 0.59 29.14
N TYR A 130 11.53 1.86 29.18
CA TYR A 130 12.87 2.36 28.87
C TYR A 130 13.21 3.53 29.78
N TYR A 131 14.50 3.84 29.89
CA TYR A 131 14.98 4.86 30.81
C TYR A 131 15.73 5.94 30.05
N ILE A 132 15.43 7.21 30.34
CA ILE A 132 16.17 8.36 29.85
C ILE A 132 16.91 8.96 31.04
N TYR A 133 18.21 9.17 30.91
CA TYR A 133 18.98 9.88 31.91
C TYR A 133 18.69 11.39 31.81
N ASP A 134 18.23 11.99 32.90
CA ASP A 134 18.05 13.44 33.03
C ASP A 134 19.30 14.03 33.68
N ASP A 135 20.16 14.60 32.84
CA ASP A 135 21.45 15.21 33.21
C ASP A 135 21.31 16.64 33.76
N GLY A 136 20.12 17.23 33.70
CA GLY A 136 19.88 18.61 34.07
C GLY A 136 19.28 18.79 35.46
N VAL A 137 18.17 18.12 35.76
CA VAL A 137 17.34 18.46 36.94
C VAL A 137 17.47 17.43 38.06
N SER A 138 17.33 16.14 37.74
CA SER A 138 17.27 15.09 38.75
C SER A 138 18.55 14.25 38.87
N CYS A 139 19.46 14.31 37.88
CA CYS A 139 20.62 13.43 37.76
C CYS A 139 20.25 11.93 37.91
N LYS A 140 19.07 11.56 37.39
CA LYS A 140 18.47 10.23 37.56
C LYS A 140 17.91 9.71 36.25
N TYR A 141 17.74 8.40 36.20
CA TYR A 141 17.01 7.72 35.14
C TYR A 141 15.50 7.89 35.33
N ILE A 142 14.86 8.54 34.37
CA ILE A 142 13.41 8.68 34.28
C ILE A 142 12.86 7.50 33.49
N GLU A 143 11.99 6.72 34.15
CA GLU A 143 11.26 5.64 33.49
C GLU A 143 10.21 6.21 32.52
N LYS A 144 10.24 5.71 31.28
CA LYS A 144 9.25 5.95 30.25
C LYS A 144 8.77 4.61 29.70
N SER A 145 7.66 4.64 28.96
CA SER A 145 7.10 3.44 28.33
C SER A 145 6.71 3.72 26.89
N LYS A 146 6.86 2.71 26.03
CA LYS A 146 6.41 2.77 24.63
C LYS A 146 5.83 1.44 24.17
N TRP A 147 4.99 1.48 23.15
CA TRP A 147 4.49 0.27 22.49
C TRP A 147 5.53 -0.31 21.53
N LYS A 148 5.57 -1.63 21.43
CA LYS A 148 6.46 -2.40 20.57
C LYS A 148 5.78 -3.64 20.03
#